data_AF-A0A433JYG6-F1
#
_entry.id   AF-A0A433JYG6-F1
#
_cell.length_a   1.000
_cell.length_b   1.000
_cell.length_c   1.000
_cell.angle_alpha   90.00
_cell.angle_beta   90.00
_cell.angle_gamma   90.00
#
_symmetry.space_group_name_H-M   'P 1'
#
loop_
_entity.id
_entity.type
_entity.pdbx_description
1 polymer ?
#
loop_
_entity_poly.entity_id
_entity_poly.type
_entity_poly.pdbx_seq_one_letter_code
_entity_poly.pdbx_strand_id
1 'polypeptide(L)'
;MALIFPEFCSRSPDLAKFAYLQKEKPHYLPERISVNLSARQFSNPQLIPMIKNVLRTQKISPKQLELEITETGLIENIAEVCSTLHQLGDMGIQLAIDDFGTGYSSLGYLKDLPFNRLKIDKSFVDSCMFDYNSQSIIESIIGLAHRIGLEVTAEGVETIEQKQFLAKHQCDEFQGYYFSPPISPEEFGSFFSQYH
;
A
#
# COMPACT_ATOMS: atom_id res chain seq x y z
N MET A 1 2.06 -9.27 -0.12
CA MET A 1 0.82 -9.52 0.66
C MET A 1 0.64 -8.33 1.58
N ALA A 2 -0.16 -7.34 1.18
CA ALA A 2 -0.45 -6.17 2.01
C ALA A 2 -1.55 -6.54 3.01
N LEU A 3 -1.30 -6.30 4.29
CA LEU A 3 -2.31 -6.43 5.34
C LEU A 3 -2.94 -5.05 5.55
N ILE A 4 -4.04 -4.77 4.87
CA ILE A 4 -4.82 -3.56 5.12
C ILE A 4 -5.63 -3.75 6.40
N PHE A 5 -5.34 -2.95 7.42
CA PHE A 5 -6.14 -2.86 8.63
C PHE A 5 -6.72 -1.44 8.73
N PRO A 6 -8.03 -1.29 8.97
CA PRO A 6 -8.65 0.01 9.13
C PRO A 6 -8.43 0.55 10.55
N GLU A 7 -8.22 1.86 10.62
CA GLU A 7 -8.22 2.73 11.82
C GLU A 7 -6.92 2.91 12.61
N PHE A 8 -6.22 3.99 12.26
CA PHE A 8 -5.09 4.51 13.01
C PHE A 8 -5.57 5.57 14.04
N CYS A 9 -6.01 5.13 15.24
CA CYS A 9 -6.14 6.06 16.35
C CYS A 9 -5.88 5.43 17.74
N SER A 10 -4.97 6.07 18.47
CA SER A 10 -4.61 5.94 19.90
C SER A 10 -3.71 4.79 20.39
N ARG A 11 -3.63 3.62 19.73
CA ARG A 11 -2.61 2.57 19.99
C ARG A 11 -2.48 1.68 18.75
N SER A 12 -1.62 2.04 17.78
CA SER A 12 -1.56 1.37 16.45
C SER A 12 -1.49 -0.16 16.58
N PRO A 13 -2.58 -0.89 16.29
CA PRO A 13 -2.63 -2.34 16.42
C PRO A 13 -1.69 -3.00 15.42
N ASP A 14 -1.47 -2.39 14.24
CA ASP A 14 -0.87 -3.08 13.08
C ASP A 14 0.66 -3.16 13.15
N LEU A 15 1.30 -2.11 13.65
CA LEU A 15 2.72 -2.15 13.97
C LEU A 15 3.00 -3.02 15.21
N ALA A 16 2.09 -3.02 16.19
CA ALA A 16 2.18 -3.89 17.37
C ALA A 16 1.99 -5.37 17.00
N LYS A 17 1.10 -5.67 16.05
CA LYS A 17 0.86 -7.01 15.49
C LYS A 17 2.06 -7.49 14.67
N PHE A 18 2.68 -6.62 13.86
CA PHE A 18 3.93 -6.99 13.16
C PHE A 18 5.05 -7.30 14.15
N ALA A 19 5.20 -6.47 15.19
CA ALA A 19 6.18 -6.72 16.24
C ALA A 19 5.90 -8.03 17.00
N TYR A 20 4.63 -8.35 17.23
CA TYR A 20 4.22 -9.63 17.80
C TYR A 20 4.63 -10.81 16.91
N LEU A 21 4.36 -10.73 15.60
CA LEU A 21 4.78 -11.75 14.64
C LEU A 21 6.31 -11.89 14.58
N GLN A 22 7.07 -10.78 14.65
CA GLN A 22 8.54 -10.83 14.70
C GLN A 22 9.05 -11.58 15.91
N LYS A 23 8.40 -11.39 17.06
CA LYS A 23 8.85 -11.94 18.34
C LYS A 23 8.53 -13.42 18.48
N GLU A 24 7.34 -13.85 18.05
CA GLU A 24 6.87 -15.23 18.25
C GLU A 24 7.20 -16.15 17.07
N LYS A 25 7.36 -15.62 15.83
CA LYS A 25 7.62 -16.41 14.62
C LYS A 25 8.59 -15.71 13.64
N PRO A 26 9.88 -15.54 14.00
CA PRO A 26 10.85 -14.75 13.21
C PRO A 26 11.14 -15.29 11.80
N HIS A 27 10.82 -16.56 11.50
CA HIS A 27 11.01 -17.17 10.18
C HIS A 27 9.83 -16.96 9.21
N TYR A 28 8.74 -16.33 9.65
CA TYR A 28 7.48 -16.19 8.88
C TYR A 28 7.04 -14.74 8.76
N LEU A 29 7.99 -13.84 8.49
CA LEU A 29 7.69 -12.42 8.36
C LEU A 29 7.43 -12.06 6.91
N PRO A 30 6.34 -11.33 6.62
CA PRO A 30 6.16 -10.77 5.29
C PRO A 30 7.30 -9.79 5.00
N GLU A 31 7.69 -9.72 3.74
CA GLU A 31 8.74 -8.79 3.29
C GLU A 31 8.36 -7.33 3.55
N ARG A 32 7.05 -7.02 3.49
CA ARG A 32 6.48 -5.68 3.64
C ARG A 32 5.09 -5.76 4.29
N ILE A 33 4.78 -4.82 5.17
CA ILE A 33 3.43 -4.55 5.68
C ILE A 33 3.05 -3.12 5.36
N SER A 34 1.87 -2.96 4.77
CA SER A 34 1.31 -1.68 4.39
C SER A 34 0.32 -1.19 5.44
N VAL A 35 0.38 0.09 5.79
CA VAL A 35 -0.51 0.72 6.77
C VAL A 35 -1.09 1.98 6.17
N ASN A 36 -2.41 2.05 6.16
CA ASN A 36 -3.16 3.21 5.70
C ASN A 36 -3.00 4.41 6.66
N LEU A 37 -2.63 5.56 6.12
CA LEU A 37 -2.56 6.83 6.84
C LEU A 37 -3.44 7.87 6.17
N SER A 38 -4.31 8.49 6.97
CA SER A 38 -5.11 9.62 6.49
C SER A 38 -4.24 10.85 6.28
N ALA A 39 -4.60 11.69 5.29
CA ALA A 39 -3.87 12.93 4.98
C ALA A 39 -3.69 13.84 6.20
N ARG A 40 -4.69 13.91 7.10
CA ARG A 40 -4.63 14.70 8.35
C ARG A 40 -3.50 14.26 9.29
N GLN A 41 -3.12 12.98 9.25
CA GLN A 41 -2.03 12.48 10.08
C GLN A 41 -0.66 12.88 9.56
N PHE A 42 -0.51 13.12 8.25
CA PHE A 42 0.73 13.63 7.66
C PHE A 42 1.06 15.05 8.14
N SER A 43 0.04 15.85 8.49
CA SER A 43 0.20 17.17 9.11
C SER A 43 0.48 17.12 10.61
N ASN A 44 0.45 15.93 11.25
CA ASN A 44 0.73 15.80 12.68
C ASN A 44 2.26 15.85 12.96
N PRO A 45 2.76 16.85 13.70
CA PRO A 45 4.19 16.96 14.02
C PRO A 45 4.76 15.76 14.80
N GLN A 46 3.90 14.98 15.45
CA GLN A 46 4.29 13.79 16.21
C GLN A 46 4.35 12.51 15.37
N LEU A 47 3.94 12.52 14.10
CA LEU A 47 3.94 11.33 13.24
C LEU A 47 5.35 10.74 13.10
N ILE A 48 6.32 11.55 12.67
CA ILE A 48 7.70 11.09 12.47
C ILE A 48 8.33 10.58 13.77
N PRO A 49 8.30 11.33 14.91
CA PRO A 49 8.78 10.81 16.19
C PRO A 49 8.12 9.50 16.62
N MET A 50 6.81 9.37 16.43
CA MET A 50 6.06 8.16 16.77
C MET A 50 6.56 6.97 15.95
N ILE A 51 6.62 7.09 14.62
CA ILE A 51 7.07 6.02 13.74
C ILE A 51 8.51 5.61 14.07
N LYS A 52 9.43 6.58 14.25
CA LYS A 52 10.81 6.30 14.67
C LYS A 52 10.86 5.49 15.97
N ASN A 53 10.04 5.85 16.95
CA ASN A 53 10.01 5.14 18.21
C ASN A 53 9.47 3.71 18.04
N VAL A 54 8.42 3.50 17.25
CA VAL A 54 7.86 2.16 16.99
C VAL A 54 8.86 1.29 16.25
N LEU A 55 9.44 1.76 15.13
CA LEU A 55 10.45 1.02 14.37
C LEU A 55 11.63 0.60 15.27
N ARG A 56 12.11 1.52 16.12
CA ARG A 56 13.22 1.25 17.04
C ARG A 56 12.85 0.25 18.14
N THR A 57 11.73 0.46 18.82
CA THR A 57 11.32 -0.38 19.97
C THR A 57 10.96 -1.80 19.53
N GLN A 58 10.41 -1.94 18.33
CA GLN A 58 10.01 -3.22 17.77
C GLN A 58 11.06 -3.84 16.84
N LYS A 59 12.21 -3.17 16.62
CA LYS A 59 13.30 -3.62 15.74
C LYS A 59 12.85 -3.92 14.30
N ILE A 60 11.92 -3.11 13.80
CA ILE A 60 11.39 -3.21 12.44
C ILE A 60 12.32 -2.43 11.51
N SER A 61 12.77 -3.06 10.43
CA SER A 61 13.48 -2.33 9.38
C SER A 61 12.50 -1.35 8.72
N PRO A 62 12.87 -0.08 8.50
CA PRO A 62 12.00 0.88 7.81
C PRO A 62 11.50 0.37 6.45
N LYS A 63 12.33 -0.40 5.73
CA LYS A 63 11.98 -0.99 4.42
C LYS A 63 10.83 -2.00 4.47
N GLN A 64 10.53 -2.55 5.64
CA GLN A 64 9.43 -3.50 5.83
C GLN A 64 8.11 -2.80 6.12
N LEU A 65 8.10 -1.48 6.33
CA LEU A 65 6.91 -0.68 6.50
C LEU A 65 6.61 0.07 5.21
N GLU A 66 5.38 -0.08 4.73
CA GLU A 66 4.80 0.73 3.66
C GLU A 66 3.68 1.59 4.26
N LEU A 67 3.63 2.86 3.88
CA LEU A 67 2.55 3.77 4.28
C LEU A 67 1.75 4.15 3.04
N GLU A 68 0.44 3.97 3.15
CA GLU A 68 -0.51 4.23 2.07
C GLU A 68 -1.24 5.55 2.36
N ILE A 69 -1.36 6.39 1.33
CA ILE A 69 -2.18 7.60 1.35
C ILE A 69 -3.10 7.57 0.15
N THR A 70 -4.39 7.84 0.35
CA THR A 70 -5.34 7.90 -0.76
C THR A 70 -4.99 9.05 -1.72
N GLU A 71 -5.26 8.84 -3.01
CA GLU A 71 -5.05 9.84 -4.06
C GLU A 71 -5.70 11.19 -3.70
N THR A 72 -6.96 11.16 -3.26
CA THR A 72 -7.70 12.37 -2.87
C THR A 72 -7.05 13.08 -1.68
N GLY A 73 -6.65 12.32 -0.65
CA GLY A 73 -6.01 12.88 0.53
C GLY A 73 -4.67 13.56 0.22
N LEU A 74 -3.91 12.97 -0.71
CA LEU A 74 -2.65 13.53 -1.20
C LEU A 74 -2.88 14.86 -1.95
N ILE A 75 -3.83 14.90 -2.87
CA ILE A 75 -4.07 16.07 -3.74
C ILE A 75 -4.57 17.26 -2.92
N GLU A 76 -5.52 17.05 -2.02
CA GLU A 76 -6.10 18.12 -1.20
C GLU A 76 -5.08 18.78 -0.27
N ASN A 77 -4.02 18.07 0.10
CA ASN A 77 -3.07 18.49 1.15
C ASN A 77 -1.61 18.48 0.67
N ILE A 78 -1.36 18.50 -0.65
CA ILE A 78 -0.04 18.25 -1.25
C ILE A 78 1.09 19.09 -0.64
N ALA A 79 0.82 20.37 -0.37
CA ALA A 79 1.78 21.31 0.21
C ALA A 79 2.17 20.94 1.65
N GLU A 80 1.24 20.38 2.42
CA GLU A 80 1.45 19.99 3.82
C GLU A 80 2.10 18.61 3.92
N VAL A 81 1.69 17.66 3.08
CA VAL A 81 2.15 16.27 3.18
C VAL A 81 3.51 16.03 2.53
N CYS A 82 3.91 16.84 1.55
CA CYS A 82 5.14 16.67 0.78
C CYS A 82 6.40 16.58 1.68
N SER A 83 6.56 17.52 2.61
CA SER A 83 7.71 17.52 3.55
C SER A 83 7.75 16.26 4.41
N THR A 84 6.59 15.78 4.85
CA THR A 84 6.47 14.55 5.64
C THR A 84 6.78 13.32 4.80
N LEU A 85 6.31 13.25 3.56
CA LEU A 85 6.62 12.15 2.63
C LEU A 85 8.12 12.04 2.35
N HIS A 86 8.81 13.15 2.09
CA HIS A 86 10.27 13.15 1.93
C HIS A 86 10.99 12.64 3.19
N GLN A 87 10.59 13.11 4.37
CA GLN A 87 11.18 12.63 5.63
C GLN A 87 10.96 11.12 5.84
N LEU A 88 9.80 10.59 5.49
CA LEU A 88 9.51 9.15 5.56
C LEU A 88 10.34 8.36 4.53
N GLY A 89 10.42 8.84 3.29
CA GLY A 89 11.24 8.24 2.24
C GLY A 89 12.73 8.21 2.60
N ASP A 90 13.26 9.31 3.16
CA ASP A 90 14.65 9.41 3.63
C ASP A 90 14.97 8.45 4.79
N MET A 91 13.95 8.06 5.57
CA MET A 91 14.07 7.01 6.58
C MET A 91 14.13 5.60 5.98
N GLY A 92 13.86 5.45 4.68
CA GLY A 92 13.77 4.18 3.97
C GLY A 92 12.41 3.48 4.10
N ILE A 93 11.39 4.18 4.57
CA ILE A 93 10.00 3.69 4.61
C ILE A 93 9.45 3.67 3.18
N GLN A 94 8.73 2.60 2.82
CA GLN A 94 8.07 2.52 1.52
C GLN A 94 6.81 3.37 1.52
N LEU A 95 6.51 4.02 0.40
CA LEU A 95 5.35 4.89 0.27
C LEU A 95 4.51 4.46 -0.94
N ALA A 96 3.20 4.36 -0.73
CA ALA A 96 2.26 3.96 -1.75
C ALA A 96 1.10 4.94 -1.85
N ILE A 97 0.57 5.09 -3.06
CA ILE A 97 -0.66 5.85 -3.33
C ILE A 97 -1.80 4.84 -3.43
N ASP A 98 -2.84 5.04 -2.62
CA ASP A 98 -4.04 4.20 -2.57
C ASP A 98 -5.19 4.79 -3.39
N ASP A 99 -6.14 3.93 -3.77
CA ASP A 99 -7.36 4.26 -4.52
C ASP A 99 -7.12 5.04 -5.83
N PHE A 100 -5.99 4.78 -6.52
CA PHE A 100 -5.59 5.59 -7.68
C PHE A 100 -6.53 5.41 -8.88
N GLY A 101 -6.94 6.53 -9.47
CA GLY A 101 -7.83 6.62 -10.62
C GLY A 101 -9.26 7.04 -10.27
N THR A 102 -9.59 7.15 -8.98
CA THR A 102 -10.90 7.59 -8.50
C THR A 102 -10.99 9.12 -8.32
N GLY A 103 -9.84 9.81 -8.26
CA GLY A 103 -9.73 11.26 -8.09
C GLY A 103 -9.29 12.03 -9.34
N TYR A 104 -9.08 13.34 -9.16
CA TYR A 104 -8.52 14.23 -10.20
C TYR A 104 -7.01 14.38 -10.06
N SER A 105 -6.24 13.39 -10.51
CA SER A 105 -4.78 13.48 -10.47
C SER A 105 -4.19 14.50 -11.42
N SER A 106 -3.45 15.46 -10.87
CA SER A 106 -2.40 16.16 -11.61
C SER A 106 -1.13 15.30 -11.60
N LEU A 107 -0.87 14.53 -12.67
CA LEU A 107 0.30 13.64 -12.79
C LEU A 107 1.66 14.31 -12.51
N GLY A 108 1.71 15.65 -12.52
CA GLY A 108 2.92 16.43 -12.28
C GLY A 108 3.56 16.23 -10.90
N TYR A 109 2.80 15.87 -9.86
CA TYR A 109 3.38 15.68 -8.52
C TYR A 109 4.01 14.29 -8.33
N LEU A 110 3.55 13.27 -9.06
CA LEU A 110 4.00 11.89 -8.89
C LEU A 110 5.51 11.74 -9.11
N LYS A 111 6.07 12.49 -10.07
CA LYS A 111 7.50 12.43 -10.41
C LYS A 111 8.44 13.01 -9.36
N ASP A 112 7.92 13.89 -8.49
CA ASP A 112 8.74 14.64 -7.53
C ASP A 112 8.64 14.07 -6.12
N LEU A 113 7.66 13.20 -5.86
CA LEU A 113 7.41 12.60 -4.56
C LEU A 113 8.06 11.21 -4.43
N PRO A 114 8.51 10.83 -3.23
CA PRO A 114 9.27 9.60 -2.98
C PRO A 114 8.38 8.34 -2.91
N PHE A 115 7.38 8.23 -3.78
CA PHE A 115 6.54 7.04 -3.85
C PHE A 115 7.32 5.88 -4.47
N ASN A 116 6.97 4.68 -4.03
CA ASN A 116 7.50 3.41 -4.56
C ASN A 116 6.43 2.65 -5.32
N ARG A 117 5.16 2.89 -5.00
CA ARG A 117 4.04 2.08 -5.46
C ARG A 117 2.79 2.89 -5.71
N LEU A 118 2.00 2.41 -6.67
CA LEU A 118 0.67 2.89 -6.98
C LEU A 118 -0.30 1.72 -6.91
N LYS A 119 -1.42 1.91 -6.21
CA LYS A 119 -2.46 0.89 -6.05
C LYS A 119 -3.67 1.25 -6.91
N ILE A 120 -4.01 0.38 -7.86
CA ILE A 120 -5.19 0.53 -8.73
C ILE A 120 -6.43 0.22 -7.89
N ASP A 121 -7.35 1.18 -7.84
CA ASP A 121 -8.61 1.02 -7.11
C ASP A 121 -9.42 -0.18 -7.59
N LYS A 122 -10.04 -0.87 -6.64
CA LYS A 122 -10.85 -2.07 -6.87
C LYS A 122 -11.96 -1.83 -7.90
N SER A 123 -12.57 -0.64 -7.95
CA SER A 123 -13.69 -0.38 -8.86
C SER A 123 -13.33 -0.62 -10.34
N PHE A 124 -12.08 -0.38 -10.75
CA PHE A 124 -11.62 -0.70 -12.09
C PHE A 124 -11.39 -2.21 -12.30
N VAL A 125 -10.90 -2.90 -11.27
CA VAL A 125 -10.65 -4.35 -11.32
C VAL A 125 -11.97 -5.13 -11.35
N ASP A 126 -12.99 -4.68 -10.63
CA ASP A 126 -14.33 -5.27 -10.62
C ASP A 126 -14.97 -5.26 -12.02
N SER A 127 -14.77 -4.20 -12.79
CA SER A 127 -15.37 -4.01 -14.12
C SER A 127 -14.48 -4.43 -15.30
N CYS A 128 -13.19 -4.72 -15.08
CA CYS A 128 -12.23 -4.93 -16.18
C CYS A 128 -12.58 -6.10 -17.12
N MET A 129 -13.39 -7.06 -16.69
CA MET A 129 -13.78 -8.20 -17.54
C MET A 129 -14.87 -7.87 -18.56
N PHE A 130 -15.60 -6.77 -18.38
CA PHE A 130 -16.76 -6.43 -19.23
C PHE A 130 -16.84 -4.95 -19.64
N ASP A 131 -15.97 -4.08 -19.11
CA ASP A 131 -15.86 -2.68 -19.50
C ASP A 131 -14.48 -2.35 -20.10
N TYR A 132 -14.47 -2.02 -21.39
CA TYR A 132 -13.26 -1.61 -22.12
C TYR A 132 -12.64 -0.31 -21.57
N ASN A 133 -13.44 0.59 -20.97
CA ASN A 133 -12.89 1.80 -20.39
C ASN A 133 -12.05 1.45 -19.16
N SER A 134 -12.55 0.60 -18.28
CA SER A 134 -11.80 0.09 -17.12
C SER A 134 -10.51 -0.63 -17.53
N GLN A 135 -10.54 -1.45 -18.60
CA GLN A 135 -9.31 -2.05 -19.17
C GLN A 135 -8.31 -0.98 -19.62
N SER A 136 -8.77 0.00 -20.38
CA SER A 136 -7.91 1.08 -20.91
C SER A 136 -7.30 1.94 -19.80
N ILE A 137 -8.06 2.17 -18.72
CA ILE A 137 -7.60 2.90 -17.53
C ILE A 137 -6.52 2.10 -16.81
N ILE A 138 -6.75 0.81 -16.55
CA ILE A 138 -5.76 -0.08 -15.93
C ILE A 138 -4.45 -0.10 -16.74
N GLU A 139 -4.53 -0.29 -18.06
CA GLU A 139 -3.38 -0.28 -18.95
C GLU A 139 -2.61 1.05 -18.88
N SER A 140 -3.33 2.17 -18.86
CA SER A 140 -2.74 3.51 -18.79
C SER A 140 -2.05 3.76 -17.46
N ILE A 141 -2.66 3.33 -16.35
CA ILE A 141 -2.10 3.45 -15.00
C ILE A 141 -0.81 2.62 -14.90
N ILE A 142 -0.83 1.37 -15.36
CA ILE A 142 0.36 0.50 -15.35
C ILE A 142 1.49 1.12 -16.17
N GLY A 143 1.20 1.51 -17.42
CA GLY A 143 2.20 2.09 -18.31
C GLY A 143 2.77 3.42 -17.79
N LEU A 144 1.97 4.24 -17.11
CA LEU A 144 2.42 5.46 -16.47
C LEU A 144 3.37 5.14 -15.29
N ALA A 145 2.92 4.31 -14.35
CA ALA A 145 3.64 3.99 -13.13
C ALA A 145 5.05 3.46 -13.45
N HIS A 146 5.14 2.48 -14.37
CA HIS A 146 6.42 1.92 -14.79
C HIS A 146 7.37 2.95 -15.42
N ARG A 147 6.84 3.91 -16.19
CA ARG A 147 7.67 4.97 -16.81
C ARG A 147 8.28 5.93 -15.80
N ILE A 148 7.65 6.10 -14.64
CA ILE A 148 8.18 6.91 -13.54
C ILE A 148 8.82 6.06 -12.43
N GLY A 149 9.01 4.75 -12.68
CA GLY A 149 9.72 3.85 -11.78
C GLY A 149 8.93 3.40 -10.54
N LEU A 150 7.59 3.46 -10.60
CA LEU A 150 6.70 2.94 -9.56
C LEU A 150 6.27 1.51 -9.88
N GLU A 151 6.16 0.68 -8.85
CA GLU A 151 5.50 -0.62 -8.93
C GLU A 151 3.97 -0.46 -8.83
N VAL A 152 3.23 -1.43 -9.36
CA VAL A 152 1.77 -1.39 -9.43
C VAL A 152 1.14 -2.58 -8.73
N THR A 153 0.25 -2.29 -7.78
CA THR A 153 -0.59 -3.30 -7.14
C THR A 153 -2.03 -3.12 -7.59
N ALA A 154 -2.65 -4.18 -8.10
CA ALA A 154 -4.08 -4.19 -8.38
C ALA A 154 -4.87 -4.69 -7.18
N GLU A 155 -5.83 -3.90 -6.71
CA GLU A 155 -6.68 -4.25 -5.59
C GLU A 155 -7.99 -4.91 -6.00
N GLY A 156 -8.57 -5.71 -5.10
CA GLY A 156 -9.86 -6.34 -5.34
C GLY A 156 -9.84 -7.45 -6.38
N VAL A 157 -8.72 -8.16 -6.57
CA VAL A 157 -8.68 -9.34 -7.44
C VAL A 157 -9.46 -10.49 -6.82
N GLU A 158 -10.55 -10.90 -7.44
CA GLU A 158 -11.47 -11.94 -6.97
C GLU A 158 -11.49 -13.19 -7.87
N THR A 159 -11.16 -13.07 -9.16
CA THR A 159 -11.18 -14.19 -10.11
C THR A 159 -9.84 -14.44 -10.80
N ILE A 160 -9.68 -15.66 -11.35
CA ILE A 160 -8.49 -16.03 -12.11
C ILE A 160 -8.39 -15.23 -13.42
N GLU A 161 -9.52 -14.89 -14.03
CA GLU A 161 -9.57 -14.11 -15.26
C GLU A 161 -9.07 -12.69 -15.04
N GLN A 162 -9.49 -12.04 -13.93
CA GLN A 162 -8.96 -10.73 -13.52
C GLN A 162 -7.44 -10.79 -13.31
N LYS A 163 -6.95 -11.79 -12.57
CA LYS A 163 -5.52 -12.00 -12.35
C LYS A 163 -4.76 -12.17 -13.68
N GLN A 164 -5.28 -13.01 -14.58
CA GLN A 164 -4.65 -13.27 -15.88
C GLN A 164 -4.63 -12.03 -16.76
N PHE A 165 -5.71 -11.24 -16.77
CA PHE A 165 -5.77 -9.95 -17.43
C PHE A 165 -4.68 -9.01 -16.90
N LEU A 166 -4.65 -8.78 -15.59
CA LEU A 166 -3.67 -7.88 -14.95
C LEU A 166 -2.21 -8.34 -15.19
N ALA A 167 -1.95 -9.65 -15.09
CA ALA A 167 -0.62 -10.22 -15.36
C ALA A 167 -0.19 -10.06 -16.82
N LYS A 168 -1.11 -10.22 -17.78
CA LYS A 168 -0.85 -9.99 -19.21
C LYS A 168 -0.44 -8.54 -19.47
N HIS A 169 -1.00 -7.60 -18.70
CA HIS A 169 -0.67 -6.18 -18.77
C HIS A 169 0.50 -5.78 -17.85
N GLN A 170 1.25 -6.75 -17.34
CA GLN A 170 2.48 -6.54 -16.55
C GLN A 170 2.25 -5.86 -15.20
N CYS A 171 1.07 -5.96 -14.59
CA CYS A 171 0.89 -5.53 -13.21
C CYS A 171 1.80 -6.33 -12.27
N ASP A 172 2.48 -5.65 -11.34
CA ASP A 172 3.56 -6.24 -10.53
C ASP A 172 3.03 -7.08 -9.36
N GLU A 173 1.98 -6.60 -8.69
CA GLU A 173 1.39 -7.25 -7.52
C GLU A 173 -0.15 -7.32 -7.62
N PHE A 174 -0.72 -8.32 -6.95
CA PHE A 174 -2.17 -8.54 -6.88
C PHE A 174 -2.61 -8.66 -5.43
N GLN A 175 -3.73 -8.02 -5.10
CA GLN A 175 -4.36 -8.12 -3.80
C GLN A 175 -5.86 -8.35 -3.98
N GLY A 176 -6.43 -9.31 -3.24
CA GLY A 176 -7.87 -9.52 -3.22
C GLY A 176 -8.28 -10.92 -2.77
N TYR A 177 -9.59 -11.14 -2.77
CA TYR A 177 -10.21 -12.35 -2.20
C TYR A 177 -9.90 -13.61 -2.99
N TYR A 178 -9.40 -13.49 -4.22
CA TYR A 178 -8.85 -14.62 -4.98
C TYR A 178 -7.75 -15.35 -4.19
N PHE A 179 -6.96 -14.62 -3.39
CA PHE A 179 -5.88 -15.17 -2.58
C PHE A 179 -6.33 -15.42 -1.14
N SER A 180 -6.87 -14.39 -0.49
CA SER A 180 -7.38 -14.45 0.88
C SER A 180 -8.28 -13.25 1.16
N PRO A 181 -9.36 -13.41 1.93
CA PRO A 181 -9.98 -12.27 2.61
C PRO A 181 -9.02 -11.67 3.65
N PRO A 182 -9.32 -10.48 4.19
CA PRO A 182 -8.68 -9.99 5.40
C PRO A 182 -8.85 -10.99 6.54
N ILE A 183 -7.74 -11.32 7.21
CA ILE A 183 -7.69 -12.29 8.30
C ILE A 183 -7.14 -11.66 9.57
N SER A 184 -7.43 -12.29 10.71
CA SER A 184 -6.87 -11.86 11.98
C SER A 184 -5.35 -12.09 12.04
N PRO A 185 -4.62 -11.35 12.91
CA PRO A 185 -3.19 -11.58 13.12
C PRO A 185 -2.86 -13.01 13.56
N GLU A 186 -3.73 -13.63 14.34
CA GLU A 186 -3.61 -15.01 14.82
C GLU A 186 -3.69 -16.01 13.65
N GLU A 187 -4.61 -15.77 12.73
CA GLU A 187 -4.78 -16.58 11.51
C GLU A 187 -3.63 -16.34 10.52
N PHE A 188 -3.11 -15.11 10.44
CA PHE A 188 -2.05 -14.74 9.50
C PHE A 188 -0.80 -15.61 9.61
N GLY A 189 -0.33 -15.88 10.83
CA GLY A 189 0.85 -16.73 11.02
C GLY A 189 0.67 -18.17 10.52
N SER A 190 -0.55 -18.68 10.56
CA SER A 190 -0.89 -20.02 10.04
C SER A 190 -1.05 -19.99 8.53
N PHE A 191 -1.73 -18.97 8.00
CA PHE A 191 -1.86 -18.75 6.56
C PHE A 191 -0.49 -18.62 5.89
N PHE A 192 0.39 -17.78 6.42
CA PHE A 192 1.71 -17.51 5.82
C PHE A 192 2.59 -18.77 5.75
N SER A 193 2.54 -19.63 6.78
CA SER A 193 3.29 -20.90 6.82
C SER A 193 2.82 -21.95 5.80
N GLN A 194 1.64 -21.76 5.19
CA GLN A 194 1.10 -22.70 4.22
C GLN A 194 1.59 -22.39 2.78
N TYR A 195 2.01 -21.15 2.53
CA TYR A 195 2.41 -20.66 1.21
C TYR A 195 3.91 -20.38 1.09
N HIS A 196 4.67 -20.51 2.18
CA HIS A 196 6.13 -20.38 2.28
C HIS A 196 6.71 -21.48 3.17
#